data_AF-B8R918-F1
#
_entry.id   AF-B8R918-F1
#
_cell.length_a   1.000
_cell.length_b   1.000
_cell.length_c   1.000
_cell.angle_alpha   90.00
_cell.angle_beta   90.00
_cell.angle_gamma   90.00
#
_symmetry.space_group_name_H-M   'P 1'
#
loop_
_entity.id
_entity.type
_entity.pdbx_description
1 polymer ?
#
loop_
_entity_poly.entity_id
_entity_poly.type
_entity_poly.pdbx_seq_one_letter_code
_entity_poly.pdbx_strand_id
1 'polypeptide(L)'
;MDATAAIVPLDAFERRLVDGFQRDFPLDERPYARIAERLAASERDVIDAVARRLADGVVSRVGAVFRPGAIGVSTLAAMRVPPARLAEVARAVARHGAVNHNYAREHEVNLWFVATAPDAGALDRALDEIERVARCAVMRLPMLRDYWIDLGFDLDGRDLRGASARRLPAPVTPITLDERDARLVAALEDGLAPTPRPYDDLAQRAGVAPAFARVRLAAWLNRGAIARFGLVVRHRPLGWTANAMCVWDVPDERADGLGAALAREASVTLAYRRGRAEGWRYNLYAMIHGRDRGIVEARRNAIAAALGLDDHPHTVLFSTVAYKQRGARYVERSGRVPA
;
A
#
# COMPACT_ATOMS: atom_id res chain seq x y z
N MET A 1 -15.74 12.54 14.49
CA MET A 1 -17.04 11.85 14.42
C MET A 1 -16.91 10.83 13.33
N ASP A 2 -16.69 9.57 13.70
CA ASP A 2 -16.64 8.46 12.75
C ASP A 2 -17.79 7.54 13.16
N ALA A 3 -18.97 7.81 12.60
CA ALA A 3 -20.06 6.86 12.69
C ALA A 3 -19.65 5.70 11.79
N THR A 4 -19.04 4.68 12.38
CA THR A 4 -18.83 3.39 11.72
C THR A 4 -20.21 2.81 11.43
N ALA A 5 -20.80 3.19 10.29
CA ALA A 5 -21.84 2.41 9.68
C ALA A 5 -21.31 0.97 9.60
N ALA A 6 -22.08 0.02 10.13
CA ALA A 6 -21.69 -1.39 10.08
C ALA A 6 -21.43 -1.76 8.63
N ILE A 7 -20.17 -2.10 8.31
CA ILE A 7 -19.77 -2.43 6.95
C ILE A 7 -20.52 -3.70 6.57
N VAL A 8 -21.37 -3.60 5.56
CA VAL A 8 -22.15 -4.74 5.07
C VAL A 8 -21.17 -5.75 4.49
N PRO A 9 -21.22 -7.03 4.92
CA PRO A 9 -20.37 -8.06 4.35
C PRO A 9 -20.56 -8.18 2.83
N LEU A 10 -19.48 -8.52 2.12
CA LEU A 10 -19.55 -8.78 0.68
C LEU A 10 -20.47 -9.97 0.40
N ASP A 11 -21.44 -9.78 -0.49
CA ASP A 11 -22.26 -10.87 -1.02
C ASP A 11 -21.45 -11.77 -1.98
N ALA A 12 -22.06 -12.85 -2.47
CA ALA A 12 -21.37 -13.81 -3.33
C ALA A 12 -20.89 -13.22 -4.67
N PHE A 13 -21.62 -12.25 -5.23
CA PHE A 13 -21.24 -11.58 -6.47
C PHE A 13 -20.08 -10.60 -6.23
N GLU A 14 -20.21 -9.76 -5.20
CA GLU A 14 -19.20 -8.78 -4.82
C GLU A 14 -17.89 -9.44 -4.39
N ARG A 15 -17.94 -10.62 -3.75
CA ARG A 15 -16.74 -11.43 -3.48
C ARG A 15 -16.01 -11.81 -4.76
N ARG A 16 -16.71 -12.41 -5.73
CA ARG A 16 -16.11 -12.77 -7.04
C ARG A 16 -15.55 -11.55 -7.76
N LEU A 17 -16.27 -10.42 -7.72
CA LEU A 17 -15.82 -9.16 -8.29
C LEU A 17 -14.54 -8.66 -7.61
N VAL A 18 -14.52 -8.60 -6.28
CA VAL A 18 -13.36 -8.11 -5.54
C VAL A 18 -12.18 -9.05 -5.75
N ASP A 19 -12.31 -10.36 -5.52
CA ASP A 19 -11.22 -11.34 -5.68
C ASP A 19 -10.67 -11.39 -7.10
N GLY A 20 -11.57 -11.37 -8.10
CA GLY A 20 -11.20 -11.50 -9.51
C GLY A 20 -10.48 -10.29 -10.09
N PHE A 21 -10.65 -9.09 -9.51
CA PHE A 21 -10.21 -7.83 -10.13
C PHE A 21 -9.38 -6.93 -9.20
N GLN A 22 -8.79 -7.46 -8.13
CA GLN A 22 -7.73 -6.73 -7.39
C GLN A 22 -6.45 -6.58 -8.22
N ARG A 23 -6.20 -7.56 -9.10
CA ARG A 23 -5.09 -7.64 -10.03
C ARG A 23 -5.74 -7.85 -11.41
N ASP A 24 -5.21 -7.25 -12.47
CA ASP A 24 -5.70 -7.41 -13.84
C ASP A 24 -7.07 -6.77 -14.16
N PHE A 25 -7.34 -5.60 -13.58
CA PHE A 25 -8.49 -4.81 -14.00
C PHE A 25 -8.36 -4.40 -15.48
N PRO A 26 -9.40 -4.60 -16.33
CA PRO A 26 -9.25 -4.48 -17.78
C PRO A 26 -8.86 -3.07 -18.24
N LEU A 27 -7.99 -2.96 -19.24
CA LEU A 27 -7.61 -1.68 -19.88
C LEU A 27 -8.43 -1.37 -21.15
N ASP A 28 -9.60 -2.01 -21.31
CA ASP A 28 -10.56 -1.73 -22.37
C ASP A 28 -11.23 -0.35 -22.21
N GLU A 29 -11.86 0.16 -23.27
CA GLU A 29 -12.66 1.40 -23.21
C GLU A 29 -13.82 1.30 -22.22
N ARG A 30 -14.42 0.10 -22.13
CA ARG A 30 -15.52 -0.24 -21.22
C ARG A 30 -15.12 -1.39 -20.32
N PRO A 31 -14.27 -1.15 -19.30
CA PRO A 31 -13.71 -2.24 -18.50
C PRO A 31 -14.78 -2.93 -17.66
N TYR A 32 -15.80 -2.20 -17.19
CA TYR A 32 -16.91 -2.78 -16.41
C TYR A 32 -17.81 -3.69 -17.26
N ALA A 33 -17.99 -3.42 -18.55
CA ALA A 33 -18.66 -4.34 -19.47
C ALA A 33 -17.88 -5.66 -19.60
N ARG A 34 -16.55 -5.59 -19.74
CA ARG A 34 -15.69 -6.80 -19.74
C ARG A 34 -15.76 -7.60 -18.45
N ILE A 35 -15.82 -6.91 -17.32
CA ILE A 35 -15.99 -7.54 -16.01
C ILE A 35 -17.36 -8.23 -15.93
N ALA A 36 -18.41 -7.55 -16.40
CA ALA A 36 -19.78 -8.06 -16.41
C ALA A 36 -19.91 -9.34 -17.25
N GLU A 37 -19.30 -9.38 -18.44
CA GLU A 37 -19.20 -10.58 -19.28
C GLU A 37 -18.57 -11.77 -18.51
N ARG A 38 -17.43 -11.53 -17.82
CA ARG A 38 -16.73 -12.57 -17.05
C ARG A 38 -17.49 -13.05 -15.83
N LEU A 39 -18.32 -12.20 -15.23
CA LEU A 39 -19.07 -12.50 -14.01
C LEU A 39 -20.52 -12.93 -14.28
N ALA A 40 -20.92 -13.02 -15.56
CA ALA A 40 -22.30 -13.27 -15.99
C ALA A 40 -23.31 -12.32 -15.30
N ALA A 41 -23.00 -11.02 -15.33
CA ALA A 41 -23.82 -9.94 -14.76
C ALA A 41 -24.05 -8.82 -15.78
N SER A 42 -24.85 -7.81 -15.43
CA SER A 42 -24.92 -6.59 -16.24
C SER A 42 -23.78 -5.62 -15.90
N GLU A 43 -23.39 -4.76 -16.85
CA GLU A 43 -22.39 -3.70 -16.60
C GLU A 43 -22.85 -2.77 -15.46
N ARG A 44 -24.16 -2.51 -15.39
CA ARG A 44 -24.75 -1.68 -14.34
C ARG A 44 -24.54 -2.31 -12.96
N ASP A 45 -24.78 -3.61 -12.81
CA ASP A 45 -24.62 -4.29 -11.52
C ASP A 45 -23.16 -4.22 -11.03
N VAL A 46 -22.20 -4.36 -11.95
CA VAL A 46 -20.76 -4.22 -11.64
C VAL A 46 -20.44 -2.80 -11.20
N ILE A 47 -20.86 -1.78 -11.97
CA ILE A 47 -20.61 -0.37 -11.66
C ILE A 47 -21.22 -0.01 -10.31
N ASP A 48 -22.48 -0.37 -10.07
CA ASP A 48 -23.20 -0.08 -8.84
C ASP A 48 -22.52 -0.78 -7.64
N ALA A 49 -22.05 -2.02 -7.80
CA ALA A 49 -21.27 -2.71 -6.77
C ALA A 49 -19.95 -2.00 -6.46
N VAL A 50 -19.16 -1.63 -7.47
CA VAL A 50 -17.90 -0.90 -7.27
C VAL A 50 -18.16 0.47 -6.61
N ALA A 51 -19.17 1.21 -7.07
CA ALA A 51 -19.54 2.50 -6.50
C ALA A 51 -19.94 2.39 -5.02
N ARG A 52 -20.77 1.39 -4.66
CA ARG A 52 -21.13 1.11 -3.26
C ARG A 52 -19.90 0.82 -2.40
N ARG A 53 -19.01 -0.06 -2.86
CA ARG A 53 -17.81 -0.46 -2.11
C ARG A 53 -16.73 0.64 -2.04
N LEU A 54 -16.74 1.58 -2.98
CA LEU A 54 -15.97 2.82 -2.88
C LEU A 54 -16.54 3.74 -1.80
N ALA A 55 -17.86 3.88 -1.74
CA ALA A 55 -18.56 4.76 -0.81
C ALA A 55 -18.45 4.30 0.66
N ASP A 56 -18.54 2.99 0.93
CA ASP A 56 -18.35 2.44 2.28
C ASP A 56 -16.87 2.19 2.66
N GLY A 57 -15.95 2.36 1.70
CA GLY A 57 -14.51 2.28 1.93
C GLY A 57 -13.94 0.87 2.01
N VAL A 58 -14.71 -0.19 1.67
CA VAL A 58 -14.16 -1.54 1.47
C VAL A 58 -13.15 -1.53 0.34
N VAL A 59 -13.47 -0.87 -0.78
CA VAL A 59 -12.56 -0.54 -1.86
C VAL A 59 -12.11 0.90 -1.67
N SER A 60 -10.81 1.12 -1.51
CA SER A 60 -10.25 2.46 -1.34
C SER A 60 -10.19 3.25 -2.66
N ARG A 61 -9.94 2.56 -3.78
CA ARG A 61 -9.91 3.10 -5.14
C ARG A 61 -9.82 1.96 -6.15
N VAL A 62 -10.11 2.27 -7.41
CA VAL A 62 -9.70 1.45 -8.56
C VAL A 62 -8.49 2.13 -9.21
N GLY A 63 -7.35 1.46 -9.34
CA GLY A 63 -6.21 2.07 -10.01
C GLY A 63 -4.88 1.39 -9.77
N ALA A 64 -3.81 2.14 -10.01
CA ALA A 64 -2.45 1.61 -9.97
C ALA A 64 -1.85 1.56 -8.56
N VAL A 65 -0.98 0.58 -8.37
CA VAL A 65 0.06 0.54 -7.34
C VAL A 65 1.40 0.50 -8.06
N PHE A 66 2.13 1.61 -8.02
CA PHE A 66 3.48 1.67 -8.56
C PHE A 66 4.45 0.91 -7.65
N ARG A 67 5.42 0.23 -8.26
CA ARG A 67 6.55 -0.35 -7.52
C ARG A 67 7.37 0.76 -6.89
N PRO A 68 7.91 0.57 -5.67
CA PRO A 68 8.82 1.53 -5.09
C PRO A 68 10.02 1.79 -6.02
N GLY A 69 10.40 3.06 -6.17
CA GLY A 69 11.49 3.46 -7.06
C GLY A 69 11.14 3.46 -8.56
N ALA A 70 9.96 3.00 -8.96
CA ALA A 70 9.52 3.12 -10.35
C ALA A 70 9.22 4.58 -10.72
N ILE A 71 8.58 5.30 -9.80
CA ILE A 71 8.33 6.75 -9.88
C ILE A 71 8.55 7.36 -8.49
N GLY A 72 9.14 8.55 -8.48
CA GLY A 72 9.46 9.27 -7.25
C GLY A 72 10.29 8.47 -6.24
N VAL A 73 10.24 8.92 -5.00
CA VAL A 73 10.94 8.31 -3.86
C VAL A 73 10.00 8.09 -2.69
N SER A 74 10.38 7.20 -1.77
CA SER A 74 9.63 6.98 -0.53
C SER A 74 10.54 6.54 0.61
N THR A 75 10.11 6.78 1.84
CA THR A 75 10.76 6.21 3.02
C THR A 75 9.73 5.82 4.07
N LEU A 76 10.08 4.82 4.89
CA LEU A 76 9.40 4.59 6.16
C LEU A 76 10.03 5.54 7.18
N ALA A 77 9.18 6.22 7.93
CA ALA A 77 9.59 7.12 8.98
C ALA A 77 8.91 6.73 10.29
N ALA A 78 9.61 6.98 11.39
CA ALA A 78 9.12 6.62 12.71
C ALA A 78 9.46 7.72 13.73
N MET A 79 8.64 7.82 14.78
CA MET A 79 8.84 8.77 15.87
C MET A 79 8.63 8.08 17.22
N ARG A 80 9.39 8.55 18.22
CA ARG A 80 9.14 8.30 19.64
C ARG A 80 8.30 9.46 20.19
N VAL A 81 6.98 9.27 20.23
CA VAL A 81 6.05 10.33 20.66
C VAL A 81 5.63 10.08 22.11
N PRO A 82 5.65 11.09 23.00
CA PRO A 82 5.08 10.94 24.34
C PRO A 82 3.62 10.43 24.26
N PRO A 83 3.22 9.40 25.02
CA PRO A 83 1.89 8.78 24.88
C PRO A 83 0.73 9.77 24.94
N ALA A 84 0.82 10.80 25.81
CA ALA A 84 -0.18 11.86 25.95
C ALA A 84 -0.38 12.72 24.68
N ARG A 85 0.64 12.80 23.82
CA ARG A 85 0.62 13.59 22.57
C ARG A 85 0.43 12.74 21.32
N LEU A 86 0.38 11.40 21.44
CA LEU A 86 0.37 10.49 20.28
C LEU A 86 -0.75 10.82 19.30
N ALA A 87 -1.97 11.01 19.79
CA ALA A 87 -3.12 11.29 18.92
C ALA A 87 -3.06 12.67 18.26
N GLU A 88 -2.50 13.67 18.94
CA GLU A 88 -2.28 15.02 18.40
C GLU A 88 -1.23 14.99 17.27
N VAL A 89 -0.04 14.45 17.57
CA VAL A 89 1.07 14.37 16.62
C VAL A 89 0.68 13.50 15.42
N ALA A 90 0.05 12.34 15.66
CA ALA A 90 -0.38 11.48 14.56
C ALA A 90 -1.38 12.17 13.63
N ARG A 91 -2.31 12.98 14.15
CA ARG A 91 -3.21 13.78 13.30
C ARG A 91 -2.47 14.87 12.53
N ALA A 92 -1.47 15.52 13.13
CA ALA A 92 -0.65 16.51 12.44
C ALA A 92 0.14 15.86 11.28
N VAL A 93 0.83 14.75 11.53
CA VAL A 93 1.54 13.96 10.51
C VAL A 93 0.57 13.50 9.41
N ALA A 94 -0.63 13.04 9.78
CA ALA A 94 -1.63 12.59 8.82
C ALA A 94 -2.11 13.70 7.86
N ARG A 95 -2.06 14.98 8.25
CA ARG A 95 -2.46 16.10 7.36
C ARG A 95 -1.43 16.37 6.26
N HIS A 96 -0.17 15.99 6.46
CA HIS A 96 0.89 16.28 5.50
C HIS A 96 0.65 15.59 4.14
N GLY A 97 0.86 16.32 3.04
CA GLY A 97 0.59 15.86 1.67
C GLY A 97 1.42 14.63 1.26
N ALA A 98 2.69 14.60 1.66
CA ALA A 98 3.62 13.50 1.39
C ALA A 98 3.28 12.19 2.12
N VAL A 99 2.50 12.24 3.21
CA VAL A 99 2.20 11.04 4.01
C VAL A 99 1.04 10.27 3.37
N ASN A 100 1.21 8.96 3.16
CA ASN A 100 0.16 8.09 2.61
C ASN A 100 -0.37 7.06 3.63
N HIS A 101 0.50 6.56 4.51
CA HIS A 101 0.19 5.64 5.59
C HIS A 101 0.65 6.24 6.91
N ASN A 102 -0.15 6.15 7.97
CA ASN A 102 0.21 6.61 9.30
C ASN A 102 -0.49 5.76 10.38
N TYR A 103 0.30 5.07 11.19
CA TYR A 103 -0.17 4.10 12.18
C TYR A 103 0.49 4.32 13.53
N ALA A 104 -0.31 4.29 14.59
CA ALA A 104 0.21 4.03 15.93
C ALA A 104 0.51 2.54 16.09
N ARG A 105 1.59 2.21 16.79
CA ARG A 105 2.01 0.84 17.09
C ARG A 105 2.39 0.65 18.55
N GLU A 106 2.28 -0.59 19.03
CA GLU A 106 2.68 -1.02 20.37
C GLU A 106 4.20 -1.08 20.51
N HIS A 107 4.86 0.06 20.71
CA HIS A 107 6.30 0.16 20.94
C HIS A 107 6.66 1.54 21.50
N GLU A 108 7.86 1.75 22.07
CA GLU A 108 8.34 3.08 22.46
C GLU A 108 8.51 4.04 21.25
N VAL A 109 8.91 3.47 20.11
CA VAL A 109 8.79 4.08 18.79
C VAL A 109 7.35 3.82 18.31
N ASN A 110 6.41 4.66 18.74
CA ASN A 110 4.98 4.39 18.68
C ASN A 110 4.25 4.97 17.46
N LEU A 111 4.86 5.84 16.66
CA LEU A 111 4.23 6.41 15.48
C LEU A 111 5.04 6.08 14.22
N TRP A 112 4.38 5.45 13.25
CA TRP A 112 5.01 4.95 12.02
C TRP A 112 4.25 5.44 10.80
N PHE A 113 4.94 6.09 9.88
CA PHE A 113 4.32 6.62 8.68
C PHE A 113 5.21 6.43 7.45
N VAL A 114 4.60 6.38 6.27
CA VAL A 114 5.31 6.35 5.00
C VAL A 114 5.13 7.70 4.33
N ALA A 115 6.25 8.28 3.91
CA ALA A 115 6.31 9.53 3.16
C ALA A 115 6.78 9.25 1.73
N THR A 116 6.15 9.90 0.75
CA THR A 116 6.45 9.80 -0.68
C THR A 116 6.64 11.20 -1.26
N ALA A 117 7.55 11.35 -2.22
CA ALA A 117 7.82 12.61 -2.88
C ALA A 117 8.31 12.40 -4.32
N PRO A 118 8.36 13.46 -5.16
CA PRO A 118 8.92 13.37 -6.51
C PRO A 118 10.41 13.04 -6.54
N ASP A 119 11.18 13.54 -5.57
CA ASP A 119 12.62 13.35 -5.46
C ASP A 119 13.10 13.40 -4.00
N ALA A 120 14.38 13.07 -3.78
CA ALA A 120 14.98 12.99 -2.45
C ALA A 120 14.95 14.34 -1.71
N GLY A 121 15.20 15.46 -2.39
CA GLY A 121 15.20 16.77 -1.77
C GLY A 121 13.79 17.20 -1.33
N ALA A 122 12.76 16.89 -2.12
CA ALA A 122 11.36 17.10 -1.74
C ALA A 122 10.95 16.21 -0.55
N LEU A 123 11.45 14.97 -0.50
CA LEU A 123 11.22 14.07 0.63
C LEU A 123 11.84 14.61 1.92
N ASP A 124 13.08 15.08 1.85
CA ASP A 124 13.79 15.62 3.03
C ASP A 124 13.07 16.86 3.58
N ARG A 125 12.69 17.82 2.72
CA ARG A 125 11.90 18.99 3.12
C ARG A 125 10.59 18.61 3.81
N ALA A 126 9.89 17.60 3.27
CA ALA A 126 8.64 17.11 3.85
C ALA A 126 8.85 16.50 5.25
N LEU A 127 9.92 15.73 5.44
CA LEU A 127 10.24 15.12 6.73
C LEU A 127 10.69 16.16 7.77
N ASP A 128 11.46 17.16 7.35
CA ASP A 128 11.90 18.27 8.21
C ASP A 128 10.70 19.12 8.66
N GLU A 129 9.74 19.39 7.77
CA GLU A 129 8.50 20.08 8.13
C GLU A 129 7.70 19.27 9.15
N ILE A 130 7.55 17.96 8.92
CA ILE A 130 6.86 17.04 9.82
C ILE A 130 7.53 17.04 11.20
N GLU A 131 8.86 16.93 11.26
CA GLU A 131 9.64 16.95 12.50
C GLU A 131 9.39 18.25 13.29
N ARG A 132 9.48 19.39 12.62
CA ARG A 132 9.26 20.72 13.21
C ARG A 132 7.85 20.88 13.78
N VAL A 133 6.84 20.45 13.04
CA VAL A 133 5.43 20.55 13.48
C VAL A 133 5.14 19.57 14.62
N ALA A 134 5.63 18.34 14.54
CA ALA A 134 5.45 17.32 15.57
C ALA A 134 6.19 17.65 16.86
N ARG A 135 7.33 18.37 16.76
CA ARG A 135 8.30 18.56 17.85
C ARG A 135 8.79 17.21 18.39
N CYS A 136 9.02 16.26 17.49
CA CYS A 136 9.52 14.92 17.76
C CYS A 136 10.45 14.54 16.62
N ALA A 137 11.64 14.04 16.95
CA ALA A 137 12.62 13.61 15.96
C ALA A 137 12.06 12.53 15.03
N VAL A 138 12.34 12.66 13.73
CA VAL A 138 11.94 11.74 12.68
C VAL A 138 13.09 10.80 12.36
N MET A 139 12.90 9.53 12.70
CA MET A 139 13.77 8.45 12.26
C MET A 139 13.46 8.08 10.82
N ARG A 140 14.46 8.16 9.93
CA ARG A 140 14.34 7.81 8.50
C ARG A 140 14.85 6.39 8.26
N LEU A 141 14.04 5.53 7.67
CA LEU A 141 14.34 4.10 7.45
C LEU A 141 14.19 3.78 5.95
N PRO A 142 15.16 4.19 5.11
CA PRO A 142 15.10 3.99 3.67
C PRO A 142 15.05 2.51 3.34
N MET A 143 14.27 2.15 2.32
CA MET A 143 14.23 0.78 1.84
C MET A 143 15.47 0.50 0.98
N LEU A 144 16.21 -0.55 1.33
CA LEU A 144 17.38 -0.99 0.60
C LEU A 144 17.04 -2.10 -0.40
N ARG A 145 16.06 -2.95 -0.06
CA ARG A 145 15.61 -4.05 -0.92
C ARG A 145 14.16 -4.42 -0.67
N ASP A 146 13.38 -4.56 -1.74
CA ASP A 146 12.05 -5.17 -1.74
C ASP A 146 12.17 -6.66 -2.05
N TYR A 147 11.78 -7.54 -1.11
CA TYR A 147 11.69 -8.98 -1.39
C TYR A 147 10.29 -9.35 -1.83
N TRP A 148 9.28 -8.77 -1.19
CA TRP A 148 7.88 -9.01 -1.53
C TRP A 148 7.03 -7.81 -1.15
N ILE A 149 6.20 -7.35 -2.09
CA ILE A 149 5.19 -6.32 -1.88
C ILE A 149 3.94 -6.76 -2.62
N ASP A 150 3.06 -7.47 -1.92
CA ASP A 150 1.72 -7.78 -2.43
C ASP A 150 0.65 -7.33 -1.44
N LEU A 151 -0.08 -6.29 -1.86
CA LEU A 151 -1.18 -5.71 -1.09
C LEU A 151 -2.54 -6.29 -1.51
N GLY A 152 -2.58 -7.32 -2.37
CA GLY A 152 -3.83 -7.97 -2.72
C GLY A 152 -4.13 -9.11 -1.76
N PHE A 153 -5.41 -9.29 -1.49
CA PHE A 153 -5.86 -10.07 -0.35
C PHE A 153 -6.79 -11.20 -0.81
N ASP A 154 -6.58 -12.42 -0.35
CA ASP A 154 -7.52 -13.52 -0.60
C ASP A 154 -8.64 -13.47 0.45
N LEU A 155 -9.86 -13.09 0.03
CA LEU A 155 -10.99 -12.87 0.94
C LEU A 155 -11.41 -14.10 1.75
N ASP A 156 -11.05 -15.31 1.32
CA ASP A 156 -11.38 -16.53 2.04
C ASP A 156 -10.30 -16.93 3.05
N GLY A 157 -9.14 -16.27 3.02
CA GLY A 157 -7.97 -16.67 3.82
C GLY A 157 -7.44 -18.05 3.46
N ARG A 158 -7.99 -18.67 2.40
CA ARG A 158 -7.44 -19.84 1.73
C ARG A 158 -6.39 -19.29 0.80
N ASP A 159 -5.12 -19.51 1.09
CA ASP A 159 -4.05 -19.08 0.21
C ASP A 159 -4.13 -19.88 -1.11
N LEU A 160 -5.00 -19.46 -2.04
CA LEU A 160 -5.25 -20.16 -3.31
C LEU A 160 -4.13 -19.93 -4.34
N ARG A 161 -3.01 -19.34 -3.92
CA ARG A 161 -1.77 -19.33 -4.71
C ARG A 161 -0.70 -20.06 -3.91
N GLY A 162 -0.49 -21.32 -4.26
CA GLY A 162 0.61 -22.11 -3.72
C GLY A 162 1.93 -21.34 -3.80
N ALA A 163 2.76 -21.50 -2.78
CA ALA A 163 4.08 -20.90 -2.61
C ALA A 163 5.05 -21.09 -3.81
N SER A 164 4.69 -21.86 -4.84
CA SER A 164 5.57 -22.25 -5.95
C SER A 164 5.81 -21.16 -7.01
N ALA A 165 5.12 -20.02 -6.98
CA ALA A 165 5.27 -18.97 -8.01
C ALA A 165 5.59 -17.56 -7.48
N ARG A 166 5.99 -17.40 -6.22
CA ARG A 166 6.50 -16.10 -5.71
C ARG A 166 7.93 -15.88 -6.20
N ARG A 167 8.10 -15.45 -7.46
CA ARG A 167 9.39 -14.95 -7.95
C ARG A 167 9.66 -13.60 -7.31
N LEU A 168 10.87 -13.44 -6.73
CA LEU A 168 11.38 -12.13 -6.36
C LEU A 168 11.41 -11.26 -7.62
N PRO A 169 10.70 -10.12 -7.66
CA PRO A 169 10.69 -9.29 -8.83
C PRO A 169 12.07 -8.62 -8.99
N ALA A 170 12.59 -8.58 -10.22
CA ALA A 170 13.84 -7.85 -10.50
C ALA A 170 13.67 -6.36 -10.12
N PRO A 171 14.76 -5.64 -9.75
CA PRO A 171 14.70 -4.21 -9.53
C PRO A 171 14.05 -3.49 -10.72
N VAL A 172 13.14 -2.57 -10.45
CA VAL A 172 12.48 -1.78 -11.49
C VAL A 172 13.40 -0.64 -11.93
N THR A 173 13.59 -0.46 -13.23
CA THR A 173 14.26 0.74 -13.75
C THR A 173 13.33 1.94 -13.55
N PRO A 174 13.79 3.02 -12.88
CA PRO A 174 12.99 4.23 -12.72
C PRO A 174 12.48 4.77 -14.06
N ILE A 175 11.26 5.31 -14.04
CA ILE A 175 10.64 5.97 -15.18
C ILE A 175 10.72 7.48 -14.96
N THR A 176 11.36 8.17 -15.90
CA THR A 176 11.28 9.63 -15.99
C THR A 176 9.91 10.01 -16.52
N LEU A 177 9.17 10.80 -15.74
CA LEU A 177 7.85 11.30 -16.13
C LEU A 177 8.02 12.61 -16.90
N ASP A 178 7.48 12.66 -18.12
CA ASP A 178 7.24 13.95 -18.79
C ASP A 178 6.04 14.68 -18.15
N GLU A 179 5.73 15.89 -18.61
CA GLU A 179 4.64 16.69 -18.04
C GLU A 179 3.27 16.00 -18.17
N ARG A 180 3.01 15.30 -19.28
CA ARG A 180 1.74 14.58 -19.50
C ARG A 180 1.65 13.35 -18.61
N ASP A 181 2.76 12.63 -18.46
CA ASP A 181 2.89 11.50 -17.55
C ASP A 181 2.66 11.95 -16.10
N ALA A 182 3.24 13.08 -15.68
CA ALA A 182 3.04 13.64 -14.35
C ALA A 182 1.58 14.00 -14.08
N ARG A 183 0.90 14.65 -15.04
CA ARG A 183 -0.55 14.93 -14.92
C ARG A 183 -1.40 13.66 -14.88
N LEU A 184 -1.05 12.64 -15.67
CA LEU A 184 -1.74 11.35 -15.65
C LEU A 184 -1.56 10.63 -14.32
N VAL A 185 -0.34 10.61 -13.77
CA VAL A 185 -0.06 10.06 -12.43
C VAL A 185 -0.88 10.81 -11.38
N ALA A 186 -0.87 12.14 -11.38
CA ALA A 186 -1.64 12.97 -10.44
C ALA A 186 -3.15 12.66 -10.49
N ALA A 187 -3.71 12.53 -11.70
CA ALA A 187 -5.13 12.23 -11.91
C ALA A 187 -5.50 10.79 -11.51
N LEU A 188 -4.54 9.86 -11.54
CA LEU A 188 -4.72 8.46 -11.16
C LEU A 188 -4.64 8.23 -9.64
N GLU A 189 -4.03 9.15 -8.87
CA GLU A 189 -3.88 9.02 -7.41
C GLU A 189 -5.22 8.81 -6.69
N ASP A 190 -6.28 9.47 -7.18
CA ASP A 190 -7.63 9.38 -6.62
C ASP A 190 -8.42 8.18 -7.20
N GLY A 191 -7.84 7.47 -8.17
CA GLY A 191 -8.43 6.29 -8.82
C GLY A 191 -9.37 6.60 -9.99
N LEU A 192 -9.84 5.53 -10.64
CA LEU A 192 -10.85 5.57 -11.69
C LEU A 192 -12.24 5.82 -11.10
N ALA A 193 -13.05 6.60 -11.81
CA ALA A 193 -14.47 6.77 -11.48
C ALA A 193 -15.25 5.48 -11.87
N PRO A 194 -16.30 5.08 -11.13
CA PRO A 194 -17.13 3.95 -11.50
C PRO A 194 -18.14 4.37 -12.59
N THR A 195 -17.65 4.62 -13.79
CA THR A 195 -18.45 5.01 -14.97
C THR A 195 -18.20 4.03 -16.12
N PRO A 196 -19.06 3.97 -17.16
CA PRO A 196 -18.83 3.07 -18.30
C PRO A 196 -17.50 3.32 -19.04
N ARG A 197 -16.95 4.54 -18.98
CA ARG A 197 -15.71 4.94 -19.68
C ARG A 197 -14.72 5.64 -18.74
N PRO A 198 -14.19 4.91 -17.74
CA PRO A 198 -13.44 5.53 -16.66
C PRO A 198 -12.07 6.08 -17.09
N TYR A 199 -11.52 5.58 -18.20
CA TYR A 199 -10.27 6.06 -18.77
C TYR A 199 -10.44 7.36 -19.53
N ASP A 200 -11.62 7.63 -20.08
CA ASP A 200 -11.95 8.91 -20.72
C ASP A 200 -12.02 9.99 -19.63
N ASP A 201 -12.71 9.70 -18.52
CA ASP A 201 -12.77 10.57 -17.34
C ASP A 201 -11.37 10.86 -16.78
N LEU A 202 -10.53 9.82 -16.66
CA LEU A 202 -9.14 9.97 -16.21
C LEU A 202 -8.34 10.88 -17.16
N ALA A 203 -8.47 10.66 -18.46
CA ALA A 203 -7.74 11.42 -19.48
C ALA A 203 -8.18 12.89 -19.49
N GLN A 204 -9.48 13.16 -19.34
CA GLN A 204 -10.03 14.51 -19.19
C GLN A 204 -9.42 15.22 -17.97
N ARG A 205 -9.38 14.56 -16.80
CA ARG A 205 -8.77 15.13 -15.59
C ARG A 205 -7.28 15.41 -15.75
N ALA A 206 -6.57 14.60 -16.53
CA ALA A 206 -5.15 14.76 -16.80
C ALA A 206 -4.84 15.75 -17.95
N GLY A 207 -5.87 16.20 -18.70
CA GLY A 207 -5.67 17.03 -19.89
C GLY A 207 -4.88 16.31 -20.99
N VAL A 208 -5.23 15.04 -21.25
CA VAL A 208 -4.61 14.20 -22.31
C VAL A 208 -5.71 13.49 -23.12
N ALA A 209 -5.34 12.91 -24.26
CA ALA A 209 -6.27 12.10 -25.06
C ALA A 209 -6.61 10.76 -24.36
N PRO A 210 -7.84 10.22 -24.48
CA PRO A 210 -8.21 8.92 -23.88
C PRO A 210 -7.30 7.75 -24.27
N ALA A 211 -6.91 7.68 -25.55
CA ALA A 211 -5.95 6.68 -26.02
C ALA A 211 -4.57 6.82 -25.34
N PHE A 212 -4.11 8.04 -25.07
CA PHE A 212 -2.83 8.26 -24.39
C PHE A 212 -2.84 7.64 -23.00
N ALA A 213 -3.91 7.85 -22.21
CA ALA A 213 -4.01 7.32 -20.85
C ALA A 213 -3.90 5.79 -20.84
N ARG A 214 -4.68 5.08 -21.67
CA ARG A 214 -4.66 3.61 -21.74
C ARG A 214 -3.32 3.06 -22.22
N VAL A 215 -2.77 3.62 -23.30
CA VAL A 215 -1.47 3.19 -23.85
C VAL A 215 -0.36 3.39 -22.83
N ARG A 216 -0.36 4.52 -22.11
CA ARG A 216 0.66 4.82 -21.10
C ARG A 216 0.55 3.89 -19.89
N LEU A 217 -0.65 3.62 -19.40
CA LEU A 217 -0.90 2.63 -18.33
C LEU A 217 -0.42 1.24 -18.74
N ALA A 218 -0.75 0.79 -19.96
CA ALA A 218 -0.29 -0.49 -20.49
C ALA A 218 1.24 -0.55 -20.59
N ALA A 219 1.90 0.53 -21.05
CA ALA A 219 3.35 0.60 -21.11
C ALA A 219 4.00 0.50 -19.72
N TRP A 220 3.45 1.16 -18.70
CA TRP A 220 3.96 1.07 -17.33
C TRP A 220 3.73 -0.30 -16.70
N LEU A 221 2.63 -0.98 -17.02
CA LEU A 221 2.40 -2.38 -16.63
C LEU A 221 3.41 -3.32 -17.31
N ASN A 222 3.60 -3.20 -18.61
CA ASN A 222 4.54 -4.03 -19.38
C ASN A 222 5.99 -3.86 -18.94
N ARG A 223 6.39 -2.64 -18.55
CA ARG A 223 7.72 -2.35 -17.98
C ARG A 223 7.85 -2.79 -16.51
N GLY A 224 6.78 -3.26 -15.88
CA GLY A 224 6.76 -3.64 -14.47
C GLY A 224 6.82 -2.46 -13.50
N ALA A 225 6.60 -1.23 -13.96
CA ALA A 225 6.55 -0.04 -13.09
C ALA A 225 5.27 0.01 -12.25
N ILE A 226 4.15 -0.45 -12.81
CA ILE A 226 2.94 -0.73 -12.05
C ILE A 226 3.01 -2.20 -11.61
N ALA A 227 3.08 -2.44 -10.30
CA ALA A 227 3.03 -3.78 -9.73
C ALA A 227 1.63 -4.39 -9.79
N ARG A 228 0.60 -3.53 -9.73
CA ARG A 228 -0.80 -3.96 -9.72
C ARG A 228 -1.71 -2.86 -10.24
N PHE A 229 -2.69 -3.25 -11.04
CA PHE A 229 -3.77 -2.36 -11.47
C PHE A 229 -5.12 -3.02 -11.20
N GLY A 230 -5.95 -2.40 -10.36
CA GLY A 230 -7.30 -2.88 -10.07
C GLY A 230 -7.91 -2.38 -8.78
N LEU A 231 -8.84 -3.17 -8.22
CA LEU A 231 -9.56 -2.86 -6.98
C LEU A 231 -8.59 -2.89 -5.79
N VAL A 232 -8.37 -1.74 -5.15
CA VAL A 232 -7.48 -1.64 -3.98
C VAL A 232 -8.32 -1.69 -2.70
N VAL A 233 -8.35 -2.85 -2.06
CA VAL A 233 -9.16 -3.11 -0.86
C VAL A 233 -8.53 -2.59 0.44
N ARG A 234 -9.36 -2.34 1.46
CA ARG A 234 -8.93 -2.13 2.85
C ARG A 234 -9.18 -3.38 3.68
N HIS A 235 -8.16 -3.86 4.38
CA HIS A 235 -8.21 -5.15 5.09
C HIS A 235 -9.09 -5.14 6.36
N ARG A 236 -9.11 -4.02 7.11
CA ARG A 236 -9.90 -3.89 8.35
C ARG A 236 -11.41 -4.09 8.12
N PRO A 237 -12.05 -3.43 7.13
CA PRO A 237 -13.42 -3.71 6.73
C PRO A 237 -13.76 -5.17 6.46
N LEU A 238 -12.77 -5.96 6.05
CA LEU A 238 -12.94 -7.36 5.65
C LEU A 238 -12.67 -8.34 6.81
N GLY A 239 -12.41 -7.84 8.03
CA GLY A 239 -12.20 -8.65 9.23
C GLY A 239 -10.74 -8.91 9.59
N TRP A 240 -9.77 -8.35 8.87
CA TRP A 240 -8.34 -8.40 9.24
C TRP A 240 -7.99 -7.27 10.20
N THR A 241 -8.22 -7.53 11.48
CA THR A 241 -8.07 -6.51 12.53
C THR A 241 -6.66 -6.48 13.13
N ALA A 242 -5.94 -7.61 13.13
CA ALA A 242 -4.58 -7.69 13.65
C ALA A 242 -3.53 -7.51 12.54
N ASN A 243 -2.60 -6.58 12.79
CA ASN A 243 -1.60 -6.14 11.80
C ASN A 243 -0.25 -5.94 12.51
N ALA A 244 0.68 -6.88 12.36
CA ALA A 244 2.00 -6.82 12.99
C ALA A 244 3.08 -6.42 11.98
N MET A 245 3.92 -5.46 12.38
CA MET A 245 5.23 -5.26 11.77
C MET A 245 6.26 -6.00 12.62
N CYS A 246 6.80 -7.08 12.08
CA CYS A 246 7.85 -7.85 12.73
C CYS A 246 9.20 -7.38 12.20
N VAL A 247 10.16 -7.16 13.08
CA VAL A 247 11.48 -6.66 12.72
C VAL A 247 12.58 -7.47 13.40
N TRP A 248 13.68 -7.68 12.68
CA TRP A 248 14.84 -8.43 13.15
C TRP A 248 16.13 -7.68 12.79
N ASP A 249 17.13 -7.76 13.67
CA ASP A 249 18.49 -7.28 13.43
C ASP A 249 19.37 -8.44 13.04
N VAL A 250 19.41 -8.73 11.75
CA VAL A 250 20.15 -9.87 11.20
C VAL A 250 21.49 -9.41 10.60
N PRO A 251 22.51 -10.28 10.54
CA PRO A 251 23.74 -9.98 9.82
C PRO A 251 23.44 -9.59 8.36
N ASP A 252 24.14 -8.57 7.87
CA ASP A 252 23.84 -7.92 6.59
C ASP A 252 24.01 -8.85 5.38
N GLU A 253 24.90 -9.83 5.49
CA GLU A 253 25.15 -10.91 4.55
C GLU A 253 24.05 -11.97 4.54
N ARG A 254 23.30 -12.12 5.65
CA ARG A 254 22.16 -13.05 5.76
C ARG A 254 20.82 -12.41 5.41
N ALA A 255 20.72 -11.08 5.46
CA ALA A 255 19.47 -10.34 5.30
C ALA A 255 18.75 -10.68 3.99
N ASP A 256 19.47 -10.79 2.88
CA ASP A 256 18.86 -11.05 1.57
C ASP A 256 18.32 -12.48 1.44
N GLY A 257 19.03 -13.46 2.00
CA GLY A 257 18.56 -14.85 2.03
C GLY A 257 17.31 -15.02 2.89
N LEU A 258 17.31 -14.43 4.10
CA LEU A 258 16.18 -14.47 5.02
C LEU A 258 14.97 -13.67 4.49
N GLY A 259 15.20 -12.52 3.88
CA GLY A 259 14.16 -11.73 3.21
C GLY A 259 13.50 -12.47 2.06
N ALA A 260 14.29 -13.19 1.25
CA ALA A 260 13.77 -14.07 0.21
C ALA A 260 12.97 -15.26 0.76
N ALA A 261 13.34 -15.79 1.93
CA ALA A 261 12.58 -16.85 2.60
C ALA A 261 11.24 -16.30 3.12
N LEU A 262 11.25 -15.17 3.84
CA LEU A 262 10.05 -14.46 4.29
C LEU A 262 9.09 -14.14 3.13
N ALA A 263 9.62 -13.75 1.97
CA ALA A 263 8.82 -13.48 0.78
C ALA A 263 8.01 -14.70 0.30
N ARG A 264 8.45 -15.93 0.60
CA ARG A 264 7.73 -17.16 0.22
C ARG A 264 6.64 -17.55 1.20
N GLU A 265 6.63 -16.96 2.39
CA GLU A 265 5.64 -17.26 3.42
C GLU A 265 4.26 -16.70 3.06
N ALA A 266 3.29 -17.60 2.94
CA ALA A 266 1.88 -17.30 2.66
C ALA A 266 1.35 -16.09 3.44
N SER A 267 1.60 -16.10 4.76
CA SER A 267 1.07 -15.12 5.70
C SER A 267 1.84 -13.78 5.74
N VAL A 268 2.96 -13.69 5.02
CA VAL A 268 3.75 -12.46 4.88
C VAL A 268 3.26 -11.71 3.64
N THR A 269 2.73 -10.51 3.85
CA THR A 269 2.23 -9.64 2.77
C THR A 269 3.30 -8.69 2.25
N LEU A 270 4.20 -8.25 3.13
CA LEU A 270 5.36 -7.43 2.76
C LEU A 270 6.62 -7.98 3.43
N ALA A 271 7.72 -8.02 2.69
CA ALA A 271 9.06 -8.33 3.20
C ALA A 271 10.08 -7.38 2.57
N TYR A 272 10.86 -6.68 3.39
CA TYR A 272 11.84 -5.70 2.91
C TYR A 272 13.04 -5.58 3.85
N ARG A 273 14.16 -5.14 3.28
CA ARG A 273 15.35 -4.70 4.01
C ARG A 273 15.40 -3.19 4.06
N ARG A 274 15.76 -2.64 5.22
CA ARG A 274 15.91 -1.19 5.43
C ARG A 274 17.26 -0.85 6.04
N GLY A 275 17.66 0.40 5.89
CA GLY A 275 18.78 0.97 6.62
C GLY A 275 18.47 1.01 8.12
N ARG A 276 19.51 0.77 8.94
CA ARG A 276 19.46 1.00 10.38
C ARG A 276 19.54 2.51 10.67
N ALA A 277 19.10 2.91 11.86
CA ALA A 277 19.20 4.28 12.34
C ALA A 277 19.62 4.30 13.81
N GLU A 278 20.02 5.48 14.30
CA GLU A 278 20.32 5.66 15.72
C GLU A 278 19.11 5.27 16.58
N GLY A 279 19.33 4.45 17.62
CA GLY A 279 18.25 3.92 18.46
C GLY A 279 17.31 2.94 17.75
N TRP A 280 17.66 2.44 16.55
CA TRP A 280 16.88 1.44 15.81
C TRP A 280 17.77 0.50 14.97
N ARG A 281 18.03 -0.67 15.54
CA ARG A 281 19.01 -1.64 15.02
C ARG A 281 18.48 -2.60 13.95
N TYR A 282 17.19 -2.65 13.69
CA TYR A 282 16.59 -3.68 12.86
C TYR A 282 16.73 -3.37 11.36
N ASN A 283 17.16 -4.34 10.57
CA ASN A 283 17.37 -4.21 9.12
C ASN A 283 16.42 -5.09 8.28
N LEU A 284 15.78 -6.11 8.87
CA LEU A 284 14.84 -7.01 8.18
C LEU A 284 13.43 -6.84 8.74
N TYR A 285 12.45 -6.72 7.85
CA TYR A 285 11.07 -6.40 8.21
C TYR A 285 10.09 -7.33 7.49
N ALA A 286 9.03 -7.74 8.18
CA ALA A 286 7.90 -8.44 7.60
C ALA A 286 6.55 -7.92 8.13
N MET A 287 5.55 -7.84 7.27
CA MET A 287 4.16 -7.52 7.65
C MET A 287 3.30 -8.78 7.65
N ILE A 288 2.75 -9.12 8.82
CA ILE A 288 1.88 -10.28 9.01
C ILE A 288 0.49 -9.79 9.45
N HIS A 289 -0.54 -10.31 8.78
CA HIS A 289 -1.93 -9.95 9.00
C HIS A 289 -2.76 -11.16 9.42
N GLY A 290 -3.77 -10.92 10.25
CA GLY A 290 -4.69 -11.94 10.73
C GLY A 290 -6.01 -11.35 11.19
N ARG A 291 -6.98 -12.23 11.43
CA ARG A 291 -8.30 -11.83 11.95
C ARG A 291 -8.22 -11.38 13.40
N ASP A 292 -7.32 -11.99 14.16
CA ASP A 292 -7.01 -11.65 15.55
C ASP A 292 -5.51 -11.78 15.83
N ARG A 293 -5.12 -11.32 17.03
CA ARG A 293 -3.74 -11.28 17.49
C ARG A 293 -3.12 -12.67 17.63
N GLY A 294 -3.86 -13.64 18.19
CA GLY A 294 -3.35 -15.00 18.43
C GLY A 294 -2.99 -15.71 17.14
N ILE A 295 -3.79 -15.55 16.08
CA ILE A 295 -3.46 -16.07 14.74
C ILE A 295 -2.17 -15.46 14.20
N VAL A 296 -1.98 -14.15 14.36
CA VAL A 296 -0.77 -13.45 13.90
C VAL A 296 0.47 -13.92 14.67
N GLU A 297 0.37 -14.03 16.00
CA GLU A 297 1.45 -14.49 16.86
C GLU A 297 1.85 -15.93 16.53
N ALA A 298 0.88 -16.84 16.39
CA ALA A 298 1.13 -18.23 16.01
C ALA A 298 1.87 -18.35 14.67
N ARG A 299 1.42 -17.61 13.64
CA ARG A 299 2.07 -17.58 12.32
C ARG A 299 3.47 -17.00 12.39
N ARG A 300 3.63 -15.87 13.07
CA ARG A 300 4.92 -15.22 13.27
C ARG A 300 5.92 -16.17 13.96
N ASN A 301 5.49 -16.88 15.00
CA ASN A 301 6.34 -17.80 15.74
C ASN A 301 6.73 -19.02 14.91
N ALA A 302 5.80 -19.57 14.13
CA ALA A 302 6.09 -20.67 13.22
C ALA A 302 7.15 -20.28 12.17
N ILE A 303 7.00 -19.09 11.56
CA ILE A 303 7.97 -18.55 10.59
C ILE A 303 9.33 -18.33 11.26
N ALA A 304 9.34 -17.70 12.45
CA ALA A 304 10.58 -17.40 13.15
C ALA A 304 11.35 -18.68 13.54
N ALA A 305 10.64 -19.72 13.97
CA ALA A 305 11.24 -21.02 14.28
C ALA A 305 11.79 -21.71 13.02
N ALA A 306 11.03 -21.71 11.92
CA ALA A 306 11.45 -22.34 10.66
C ALA A 306 12.69 -21.69 10.04
N LEU A 307 12.85 -20.37 10.22
CA LEU A 307 13.93 -19.59 9.60
C LEU A 307 15.08 -19.22 10.56
N GLY A 308 14.98 -19.60 11.84
CA GLY A 308 15.96 -19.22 12.88
C GLY A 308 16.08 -17.70 13.03
N LEU A 309 14.97 -16.97 12.90
CA LEU A 309 14.98 -15.51 12.95
C LEU A 309 15.15 -14.98 14.37
N ASP A 310 14.63 -15.70 15.36
CA ASP A 310 14.61 -15.25 16.76
C ASP A 310 15.92 -15.51 17.51
N ASP A 311 16.89 -16.16 16.86
CA ASP A 311 18.29 -16.18 17.28
C ASP A 311 18.92 -14.76 17.25
N HIS A 312 18.24 -13.82 16.59
CA HIS A 312 18.65 -12.43 16.47
C HIS A 312 17.72 -11.50 17.28
N PRO A 313 18.21 -10.32 17.71
CA PRO A 313 17.37 -9.32 18.35
C PRO A 313 16.18 -8.95 17.47
N HIS A 314 14.98 -8.96 18.04
CA HIS A 314 13.74 -8.75 17.31
C HIS A 314 12.69 -8.03 18.13
N THR A 315 11.67 -7.52 17.47
CA THR A 315 10.45 -7.02 18.13
C THR A 315 9.24 -7.14 17.20
N VAL A 316 8.05 -7.10 17.79
CA VAL A 316 6.77 -7.22 17.07
C VAL A 316 5.91 -6.00 17.41
N LEU A 317 5.61 -5.19 16.40
CA LEU A 317 4.87 -3.94 16.54
C LEU A 317 3.46 -4.08 15.98
N PHE A 318 2.51 -4.41 16.85
CA PHE A 318 1.09 -4.44 16.49
C PHE A 318 0.55 -3.03 16.24
N SER A 319 -0.22 -2.87 15.17
CA SER A 319 -0.87 -1.60 14.83
C SER A 319 -2.11 -1.41 15.68
N THR A 320 -2.22 -0.29 16.38
CA THR A 320 -3.39 0.05 17.19
C THR A 320 -4.35 0.91 16.37
N VAL A 321 -3.95 2.14 16.05
CA VAL A 321 -4.78 3.13 15.34
C VAL A 321 -4.19 3.43 13.96
N ALA A 322 -5.06 3.44 12.93
CA ALA A 322 -4.72 3.93 11.60
C ALA A 322 -5.20 5.38 11.47
N TYR A 323 -4.28 6.34 11.46
CA TYR A 323 -4.60 7.77 11.31
C TYR A 323 -4.68 8.19 9.85
N LYS A 324 -4.02 7.45 8.94
CA LYS A 324 -4.09 7.67 7.50
C LYS A 324 -3.80 6.38 6.73
N GLN A 325 -4.57 6.12 5.68
CA GLN A 325 -4.30 5.06 4.72
C GLN A 325 -4.87 5.44 3.35
N ARG A 326 -3.98 5.85 2.43
CA ARG A 326 -4.32 6.20 1.05
C ARG A 326 -3.20 5.79 0.08
N GLY A 327 -3.44 5.94 -1.22
CA GLY A 327 -2.39 5.75 -2.24
C GLY A 327 -1.21 6.72 -2.06
N ALA A 328 -0.03 6.28 -2.49
CA ALA A 328 1.15 7.13 -2.59
C ALA A 328 0.93 8.30 -3.55
N ARG A 329 1.59 9.43 -3.27
CA ARG A 329 1.58 10.62 -4.12
C ARG A 329 3.01 11.00 -4.47
N TYR A 330 3.32 11.00 -5.76
CA TYR A 330 4.70 11.14 -6.27
C TYR A 330 4.90 12.39 -7.11
N VAL A 331 3.85 13.18 -7.35
CA VAL A 331 3.89 14.39 -8.16
C VAL A 331 3.27 15.53 -7.37
N GLU A 332 3.84 16.72 -7.53
CA GLU A 332 3.22 17.92 -6.96
C GLU A 332 1.93 18.23 -7.73
N ARG A 333 0.83 18.45 -7.00
CA ARG A 333 -0.39 18.96 -7.61
C ARG A 333 -0.20 20.45 -7.83
N SER A 334 0.10 20.85 -9.06
CA SER A 334 0.09 22.26 -9.44
C SER A 334 -1.30 22.86 -9.18
N GLY A 335 -1.37 23.76 -8.20
CA GLY A 335 -2.36 24.84 -8.12
C GLY A 335 -3.84 24.49 -7.99
N ARG A 336 -4.24 23.35 -7.40
CA ARG A 336 -5.66 23.15 -7.06
C ARG A 336 -5.94 23.72 -5.67
N VAL A 337 -6.55 24.91 -5.61
CA VAL A 337 -7.29 25.36 -4.43
C VAL A 337 -8.30 24.25 -4.09
N PRO A 338 -8.33 23.73 -2.86
CA PRO A 338 -9.36 22.77 -2.46
C PRO A 338 -10.71 23.43 -2.66
N ALA A 339 -11.61 22.77 -3.38
CA ALA A 339 -13.03 23.11 -3.37
C ALA A 339 -13.62 22.83 -1.98
#